data_AF-L0JZR3-F1
#
_entry.id   AF-L0JZR3-F1
#
_cell.length_a   1.000
_cell.length_b   1.000
_cell.length_c   1.000
_cell.angle_alpha   90.00
_cell.angle_beta   90.00
_cell.angle_gamma   90.00
#
_symmetry.space_group_name_H-M   'P 1'
#
loop_
_entity.id
_entity.type
_entity.pdbx_description
1 polymer ?
#
loop_
_entity_poly.entity_id
_entity_poly.type
_entity_poly.pdbx_seq_one_letter_code
_entity_poly.pdbx_strand_id
1 'polypeptide(L)'
;MSAPQAPVWADVSKLSSFLDRLEETGGLSARGLVEELEVDVPAEGVAYHDRGIRIPGYDATFVHEPTGSRGRPAFSVQIDTIGPRNGWAIFDRTLSWDVYLLRTEGAAAIAWLSDEEYRIEEADEFDSKHEAMAAGRFSFGVFLYAGEDWEEQQRRIRSTNAPAYLLREDGQPMIPNTQSEFYNLVDSTVTEFRTSGAAADYLGLLELEATIDG
;
A
#
# COMPACT_ATOMS: atom_id res chain seq x y z
N MET A 1 0.30 -29.57 2.63
CA MET A 1 0.44 -28.79 3.88
C MET A 1 1.82 -28.20 3.85
N SER A 2 1.93 -26.96 3.36
CA SER A 2 3.17 -26.19 3.46
C SER A 2 3.30 -25.73 4.91
N ALA A 3 4.51 -25.76 5.46
CA ALA A 3 4.75 -25.26 6.81
C ALA A 3 4.38 -23.75 6.87
N PRO A 4 3.86 -23.25 8.00
CA PRO A 4 3.64 -21.82 8.16
C PRO A 4 4.95 -21.08 7.86
N GLN A 5 4.89 -20.08 6.98
CA GLN A 5 6.05 -19.27 6.66
C GLN A 5 6.53 -18.56 7.94
N ALA A 6 7.83 -18.56 8.18
CA ALA A 6 8.39 -17.84 9.32
C ALA A 6 8.02 -16.35 9.21
N PRO A 7 7.76 -15.66 10.35
CA PRO A 7 7.40 -14.26 10.33
C PRO A 7 8.53 -13.44 9.69
N VAL A 8 8.15 -12.60 8.72
CA VAL A 8 9.03 -11.66 8.01
C VAL A 8 9.18 -10.37 8.82
N TRP A 9 8.11 -9.96 9.49
CA TRP A 9 8.08 -8.79 10.36
C TRP A 9 8.30 -9.20 11.82
N ALA A 10 9.21 -8.52 12.49
CA ALA A 10 9.58 -8.81 13.87
C ALA A 10 8.58 -8.22 14.87
N ASP A 11 7.96 -7.10 14.53
CA ASP A 11 6.94 -6.44 15.34
C ASP A 11 5.74 -6.02 14.47
N VAL A 12 4.55 -6.35 14.94
CA VAL A 12 3.26 -6.14 14.26
C VAL A 12 2.29 -5.51 15.25
N SER A 13 2.01 -4.23 15.06
CA SER A 13 1.18 -3.44 15.97
C SER A 13 -0.11 -3.00 15.28
N LYS A 14 -1.26 -3.51 15.75
CA LYS A 14 -2.58 -3.09 15.23
C LYS A 14 -2.90 -1.67 15.70
N LEU A 15 -3.27 -0.81 14.75
CA LEU A 15 -3.68 0.58 14.99
C LEU A 15 -5.20 0.65 15.17
N SER A 16 -5.69 0.15 16.31
CA SER A 16 -7.12 -0.14 16.51
C SER A 16 -8.07 1.06 16.37
N SER A 17 -7.61 2.29 16.58
CA SER A 17 -8.42 3.51 16.44
C SER A 17 -8.16 4.27 15.13
N PHE A 18 -7.40 3.69 14.20
CA PHE A 18 -6.94 4.41 13.01
C PHE A 18 -8.07 5.01 12.18
N LEU A 19 -9.11 4.22 11.88
CA LEU A 19 -10.22 4.68 11.02
C LEU A 19 -11.11 5.68 11.73
N ASP A 20 -11.34 5.52 13.04
CA ASP A 20 -12.10 6.48 13.84
C ASP A 20 -11.37 7.81 13.90
N ARG A 21 -10.05 7.78 14.15
CA ARG A 21 -9.19 8.97 14.10
C ARG A 21 -9.19 9.62 12.72
N LEU A 22 -9.13 8.82 11.65
CA LEU A 22 -9.15 9.32 10.28
C LEU A 22 -10.45 10.07 9.99
N GLU A 23 -11.59 9.56 10.45
CA GLU A 23 -12.89 10.23 10.34
C GLU A 23 -12.92 11.54 11.16
N GLU A 24 -12.38 11.54 12.37
CA GLU A 24 -12.32 12.73 13.24
C GLU A 24 -11.42 13.85 12.70
N THR A 25 -10.23 13.49 12.16
CA THR A 25 -9.25 14.48 11.68
C THR A 25 -9.44 14.84 10.20
N GLY A 26 -10.13 13.99 9.44
CA GLY A 26 -10.28 14.09 7.99
C GLY A 26 -9.06 13.61 7.20
N GLY A 27 -7.87 13.58 7.82
CA GLY A 27 -6.65 13.09 7.20
C GLY A 27 -5.55 12.74 8.21
N LEU A 28 -4.73 11.76 7.86
CA LEU A 28 -3.58 11.29 8.64
C LEU A 28 -2.41 11.02 7.69
N SER A 29 -1.29 11.72 7.86
CA SER A 29 -0.08 11.40 7.10
C SER A 29 0.64 10.19 7.70
N ALA A 30 1.26 9.37 6.86
CA ALA A 30 2.02 8.20 7.26
C ALA A 30 3.17 8.59 8.20
N ARG A 31 3.90 9.66 7.86
CA ARG A 31 4.96 10.20 8.72
C ARG A 31 4.43 10.72 10.04
N GLY A 32 3.35 11.49 10.01
CA GLY A 32 2.72 12.03 11.23
C GLY A 32 2.24 10.92 12.17
N LEU A 33 1.67 9.85 11.61
CA LEU A 33 1.24 8.68 12.38
C LEU A 33 2.42 8.01 13.11
N VAL A 34 3.55 7.87 12.43
CA VAL A 34 4.78 7.26 12.98
C VAL A 34 5.39 8.15 14.07
N GLU A 35 5.45 9.47 13.83
CA GLU A 35 5.95 10.45 14.80
C GLU A 35 5.10 10.45 16.09
N GLU A 36 3.78 10.39 15.98
CA GLU A 36 2.86 10.34 17.13
C GLU A 36 2.95 9.06 17.96
N LEU A 37 3.28 7.94 17.32
CA LEU A 37 3.46 6.65 18.00
C LEU A 37 4.78 6.59 18.79
N GLU A 38 5.61 7.64 18.71
CA GLU A 38 6.95 7.74 19.33
C GLU A 38 7.83 6.52 19.02
N VAL A 39 7.65 5.96 17.81
CA VAL A 39 8.47 4.84 17.33
C VAL A 39 9.66 5.38 16.57
N ASP A 40 10.84 4.82 16.85
CA ASP A 40 12.07 5.17 16.14
C ASP A 40 12.08 4.49 14.76
N VAL A 41 11.41 5.14 13.79
CA VAL A 41 11.37 4.72 12.39
C VAL A 41 11.84 5.90 11.55
N PRO A 42 13.08 5.89 11.04
CA PRO A 42 13.53 6.95 10.14
C PRO A 42 12.73 6.86 8.83
N ALA A 43 12.04 7.95 8.49
CA ALA A 43 11.25 8.06 7.27
C ALA A 43 11.53 9.38 6.55
N GLU A 44 12.29 9.30 5.46
CA GLU A 44 12.56 10.42 4.55
C GLU A 44 11.60 10.44 3.35
N GLY A 45 11.04 9.28 3.01
CA GLY A 45 10.03 9.10 1.98
C GLY A 45 9.31 7.78 2.11
N VAL A 46 8.38 7.53 1.20
CA VAL A 46 7.49 6.37 1.22
C VAL A 46 7.37 5.72 -0.15
N ALA A 47 6.90 4.48 -0.20
CA ALA A 47 6.31 3.93 -1.41
C ALA A 47 5.00 3.21 -1.10
N TYR A 48 3.92 3.66 -1.73
CA TYR A 48 2.65 2.94 -1.74
C TYR A 48 2.81 1.61 -2.47
N HIS A 49 2.16 0.60 -1.94
CA HIS A 49 2.14 -0.77 -2.40
C HIS A 49 0.71 -1.19 -2.73
N ASP A 50 0.54 -1.72 -3.93
CA ASP A 50 -0.70 -2.36 -4.38
C ASP A 50 -0.36 -3.60 -5.18
N ARG A 51 -0.37 -4.74 -4.51
CA ARG A 51 -0.14 -6.09 -5.09
C ARG A 51 1.07 -6.19 -6.01
N GLY A 52 2.10 -5.38 -5.78
CA GLY A 52 3.35 -5.34 -6.56
C GLY A 52 3.59 -4.00 -7.27
N ILE A 53 2.57 -3.20 -7.51
CA ILE A 53 2.73 -1.79 -7.91
C ILE A 53 3.40 -1.02 -6.79
N ARG A 54 4.33 -0.14 -7.16
CA ARG A 54 5.08 0.74 -6.26
C ARG A 54 5.02 2.18 -6.76
N ILE A 55 4.46 3.05 -5.92
CA ILE A 55 4.37 4.50 -6.18
C ILE A 55 5.20 5.24 -5.12
N PRO A 56 6.44 5.63 -5.43
CA PRO A 56 7.27 6.41 -4.50
C PRO A 56 6.78 7.85 -4.34
N GLY A 57 6.85 8.36 -3.12
CA GLY A 57 6.52 9.73 -2.77
C GLY A 57 7.25 10.20 -1.50
N TYR A 58 7.21 11.49 -1.20
CA TYR A 58 7.80 12.05 0.01
C TYR A 58 6.95 11.76 1.27
N ASP A 59 5.65 11.56 1.08
CA ASP A 59 4.71 11.11 2.12
C ASP A 59 3.48 10.45 1.49
N ALA A 60 2.67 9.79 2.32
CA ALA A 60 1.34 9.30 1.97
C ALA A 60 0.33 9.82 2.99
N THR A 61 -0.79 10.36 2.52
CA THR A 61 -1.87 10.86 3.38
C THR A 61 -3.08 9.97 3.22
N PHE A 62 -3.52 9.35 4.32
CA PHE A 62 -4.82 8.73 4.40
C PHE A 62 -5.87 9.82 4.55
N VAL A 63 -6.98 9.73 3.81
CA VAL A 63 -8.04 10.74 3.78
C VAL A 63 -9.38 10.06 4.03
N HIS A 64 -10.19 10.64 4.91
CA HIS A 64 -11.57 10.22 5.09
C HIS A 64 -12.41 10.67 3.88
N GLU A 65 -13.09 9.73 3.22
CA GLU A 65 -13.96 10.00 2.10
C GLU A 65 -15.42 9.82 2.54
N PRO A 66 -16.15 10.90 2.89
CA PRO A 66 -17.54 10.78 3.26
C PRO A 66 -18.36 10.24 2.09
N THR A 67 -19.47 9.57 2.38
CA THR A 67 -20.35 8.88 1.41
C THR A 67 -20.60 9.68 0.12
N GLY A 68 -20.76 11.00 0.24
CA GLY A 68 -20.69 11.94 -0.87
C GLY A 68 -21.52 11.54 -2.10
N SER A 69 -21.01 11.85 -3.28
CA SER A 69 -21.59 11.45 -4.58
C SER A 69 -21.45 9.97 -4.90
N ARG A 70 -20.52 9.26 -4.23
CA ARG A 70 -20.23 7.83 -4.46
C ARG A 70 -21.33 6.91 -3.90
N GLY A 71 -22.12 7.41 -2.96
CA GLY A 71 -23.23 6.66 -2.34
C GLY A 71 -22.79 5.58 -1.35
N ARG A 72 -21.49 5.47 -1.06
CA ARG A 72 -20.93 4.61 -0.01
C ARG A 72 -19.72 5.30 0.65
N PRO A 73 -19.49 5.09 1.96
CA PRO A 73 -18.31 5.64 2.62
C PRO A 73 -17.03 5.00 2.05
N ALA A 74 -15.95 5.76 2.07
CA ALA A 74 -14.64 5.28 1.66
C ALA A 74 -13.55 5.87 2.57
N PHE A 75 -12.33 5.41 2.36
CA PHE A 75 -11.15 6.19 2.69
C PHE A 75 -10.20 6.10 1.51
N SER A 76 -9.24 7.00 1.43
CA SER A 76 -8.30 7.01 0.34
C SER A 76 -6.87 7.24 0.82
N VAL A 77 -5.89 6.91 -0.02
CA VAL A 77 -4.47 7.15 0.23
C VAL A 77 -3.93 7.96 -0.93
N GLN A 78 -3.56 9.20 -0.65
CA GLN A 78 -2.95 10.11 -1.60
C GLN A 78 -1.44 10.15 -1.38
N ILE A 79 -0.68 10.04 -2.46
CA ILE A 79 0.79 10.03 -2.42
C ILE A 79 1.32 11.39 -2.87
N ASP A 80 2.18 12.01 -2.06
CA ASP A 80 2.97 13.17 -2.47
C ASP A 80 4.13 12.69 -3.35
N THR A 81 3.82 12.40 -4.61
CA THR A 81 4.71 11.65 -5.50
C THR A 81 5.97 12.42 -5.86
N ILE A 82 6.96 11.70 -6.41
CA ILE A 82 8.15 12.33 -6.98
C ILE A 82 7.87 12.80 -8.41
N GLY A 83 8.00 14.11 -8.64
CA GLY A 83 7.89 14.72 -9.96
C GLY A 83 6.43 14.95 -10.36
N PRO A 84 6.09 14.97 -11.66
CA PRO A 84 4.74 15.31 -12.14
C PRO A 84 3.80 14.09 -12.09
N ARG A 85 3.85 13.28 -11.04
CA ARG A 85 3.06 12.03 -10.94
C ARG A 85 1.86 12.25 -10.05
N ASN A 86 0.83 11.44 -10.25
CA ASN A 86 -0.29 11.35 -9.34
C ASN A 86 -0.42 9.91 -8.86
N GLY A 87 -0.68 9.75 -7.57
CA GLY A 87 -0.89 8.47 -6.92
C GLY A 87 -2.03 8.59 -5.93
N TRP A 88 -3.13 7.90 -6.20
CA TRP A 88 -4.32 7.92 -5.35
C TRP A 88 -5.02 6.56 -5.39
N ALA A 89 -5.21 5.93 -4.23
CA ALA A 89 -6.02 4.72 -4.11
C ALA A 89 -7.24 4.98 -3.21
N ILE A 90 -8.41 4.47 -3.59
CA ILE A 90 -9.66 4.64 -2.85
C ILE A 90 -10.19 3.27 -2.43
N PHE A 91 -10.53 3.13 -1.16
CA PHE A 91 -10.95 1.87 -0.55
C PHE A 91 -12.37 1.95 -0.01
N ASP A 92 -13.13 0.87 -0.19
CA ASP A 92 -14.51 0.73 0.26
C ASP A 92 -14.58 0.60 1.78
N ARG A 93 -15.14 1.60 2.46
CA ARG A 93 -15.26 1.62 3.92
C ARG A 93 -16.50 0.88 4.43
N THR A 94 -17.30 0.30 3.54
CA THR A 94 -18.34 -0.67 3.93
C THR A 94 -17.74 -2.00 4.37
N LEU A 95 -16.50 -2.30 3.97
CA LEU A 95 -15.71 -3.39 4.53
C LEU A 95 -15.10 -2.99 5.88
N SER A 96 -14.85 -4.01 6.70
CA SER A 96 -14.10 -3.89 7.94
C SER A 96 -12.60 -4.01 7.65
N TRP A 97 -11.83 -3.00 8.03
CA TRP A 97 -10.40 -2.92 7.78
C TRP A 97 -9.62 -2.91 9.08
N ASP A 98 -8.52 -3.67 9.10
CA ASP A 98 -7.52 -3.57 10.15
C ASP A 98 -6.25 -2.95 9.56
N VAL A 99 -5.71 -1.95 10.26
CA VAL A 99 -4.48 -1.24 9.89
C VAL A 99 -3.39 -1.60 10.89
N TYR A 100 -2.19 -1.85 10.40
CA TYR A 100 -1.05 -2.32 11.17
C TYR A 100 0.18 -1.48 10.87
N LEU A 101 0.96 -1.18 11.91
CA LEU A 101 2.36 -0.80 11.79
C LEU A 101 3.20 -2.07 11.86
N LEU A 102 3.96 -2.34 10.80
CA LEU A 102 4.87 -3.47 10.67
C LEU A 102 6.30 -2.97 10.77
N ARG A 103 7.14 -3.65 11.55
CA ARG A 103 8.55 -3.28 11.74
C ARG A 103 9.46 -4.51 11.78
N THR A 104 10.65 -4.34 11.22
CA THR A 104 11.76 -5.28 11.34
C THR A 104 13.07 -4.49 11.28
N GLU A 105 14.20 -5.16 11.40
CA GLU A 105 15.49 -4.50 11.27
C GLU A 105 15.63 -3.84 9.90
N GLY A 106 15.73 -2.50 9.88
CA GLY A 106 15.92 -1.71 8.66
C GLY A 106 14.68 -1.45 7.81
N ALA A 107 13.48 -1.91 8.20
CA ALA A 107 12.27 -1.67 7.41
C ALA A 107 11.03 -1.45 8.28
N ALA A 108 10.13 -0.61 7.78
CA ALA A 108 8.82 -0.40 8.37
C ALA A 108 7.75 -0.16 7.30
N ALA A 109 6.50 -0.52 7.60
CA ALA A 109 5.36 -0.28 6.74
C ALA A 109 4.08 -0.05 7.53
N ILE A 110 3.17 0.73 6.98
CA ILE A 110 1.76 0.78 7.40
C ILE A 110 0.98 -0.06 6.41
N ALA A 111 0.44 -1.20 6.82
CA ALA A 111 -0.31 -2.13 5.97
C ALA A 111 -1.76 -2.24 6.44
N TRP A 112 -2.68 -2.56 5.54
CA TRP A 112 -4.07 -2.77 5.89
C TRP A 112 -4.67 -3.97 5.15
N LEU A 113 -5.61 -4.62 5.82
CA LEU A 113 -6.23 -5.86 5.35
C LEU A 113 -7.70 -5.90 5.77
N SER A 114 -8.59 -6.13 4.80
CA SER A 114 -10.02 -6.24 5.06
C SER A 114 -10.35 -7.63 5.64
N ASP A 115 -11.48 -7.74 6.35
CA ASP A 115 -12.00 -9.05 6.79
C ASP A 115 -12.25 -9.98 5.60
N GLU A 116 -12.70 -9.41 4.48
CA GLU A 116 -13.09 -10.18 3.29
C GLU A 116 -11.87 -10.67 2.51
N GLU A 117 -10.84 -9.84 2.32
CA GLU A 117 -9.55 -10.24 1.74
C GLU A 117 -8.92 -11.36 2.57
N TYR A 118 -8.83 -11.18 3.89
CA TYR A 118 -8.30 -12.23 4.78
C TYR A 118 -9.08 -13.54 4.64
N ARG A 119 -10.41 -13.49 4.66
CA ARG A 119 -11.28 -14.66 4.57
C ARG A 119 -11.09 -15.43 3.26
N ILE A 120 -10.76 -14.74 2.17
CA ILE A 120 -10.65 -15.33 0.83
C ILE A 120 -9.23 -15.79 0.52
N GLU A 121 -8.21 -15.01 0.86
CA GLU A 121 -6.82 -15.27 0.44
C GLU A 121 -5.99 -15.96 1.52
N GLU A 122 -6.24 -15.71 2.82
CA GLU A 122 -5.24 -16.03 3.87
C GLU A 122 -5.78 -16.95 4.99
N ALA A 123 -7.09 -17.03 5.19
CA ALA A 123 -7.70 -17.78 6.29
C ALA A 123 -7.51 -19.30 6.24
N ASP A 124 -7.11 -19.85 5.10
CA ASP A 124 -6.76 -21.28 4.97
C ASP A 124 -5.35 -21.59 5.50
N GLU A 125 -4.48 -20.57 5.59
CA GLU A 125 -3.06 -20.72 5.96
C GLU A 125 -2.71 -20.07 7.32
N PHE A 126 -3.49 -19.10 7.78
CA PHE A 126 -3.24 -18.34 9.00
C PHE A 126 -4.45 -18.36 9.94
N ASP A 127 -4.21 -18.37 11.26
CA ASP A 127 -5.29 -18.38 12.26
C ASP A 127 -5.84 -16.98 12.53
N SER A 128 -5.07 -15.94 12.20
CA SER A 128 -5.52 -14.54 12.29
C SER A 128 -4.88 -13.62 11.25
N LYS A 129 -5.50 -12.46 11.01
CA LYS A 129 -4.90 -11.36 10.23
C LYS A 129 -3.55 -10.90 10.77
N HIS A 130 -3.36 -10.96 12.08
CA HIS A 130 -2.08 -10.57 12.69
C HIS A 130 -0.96 -11.52 12.25
N GLU A 131 -1.22 -12.83 12.22
CA GLU A 131 -0.26 -13.82 11.74
C GLU A 131 0.01 -13.68 10.24
N ALA A 132 -1.03 -13.46 9.44
CA ALA A 132 -0.90 -13.17 8.02
C ALA A 132 -0.01 -11.93 7.79
N MET A 133 -0.29 -10.83 8.50
CA MET A 133 0.54 -9.61 8.48
C MET A 133 1.99 -9.87 8.90
N ALA A 134 2.21 -10.64 9.96
CA ALA A 134 3.55 -11.00 10.43
C ALA A 134 4.34 -11.79 9.37
N ALA A 135 3.66 -12.66 8.61
CA ALA A 135 4.22 -13.36 7.47
C ALA A 135 4.35 -12.50 6.20
N GLY A 136 3.97 -11.22 6.24
CA GLY A 136 4.05 -10.30 5.10
C GLY A 136 2.93 -10.45 4.08
N ARG A 137 1.80 -11.02 4.49
CA ARG A 137 0.62 -11.24 3.65
C ARG A 137 -0.32 -10.03 3.74
N PHE A 138 -0.22 -9.14 2.76
CA PHE A 138 -1.13 -8.01 2.58
C PHE A 138 -1.06 -7.50 1.13
N SER A 139 -2.20 -7.12 0.56
CA SER A 139 -2.25 -6.52 -0.77
C SER A 139 -1.79 -5.05 -0.78
N PHE A 140 -2.04 -4.33 0.32
CA PHE A 140 -1.91 -2.89 0.37
C PHE A 140 -1.07 -2.40 1.54
N GLY A 141 -0.22 -1.41 1.28
CA GLY A 141 0.58 -0.80 2.32
C GLY A 141 1.36 0.43 1.87
N VAL A 142 1.94 1.12 2.83
CA VAL A 142 2.89 2.22 2.63
C VAL A 142 4.18 1.83 3.32
N PHE A 143 5.22 1.58 2.53
CA PHE A 143 6.55 1.31 3.06
C PHE A 143 7.26 2.62 3.36
N LEU A 144 7.97 2.66 4.48
CA LEU A 144 8.71 3.82 4.97
C LEU A 144 10.20 3.59 4.66
N TYR A 145 10.84 4.58 4.04
CA TYR A 145 12.24 4.50 3.62
C TYR A 145 13.05 5.67 4.15
N ALA A 146 14.34 5.43 4.40
CA ALA A 146 15.32 6.46 4.72
C ALA A 146 16.70 6.09 4.16
N GLY A 147 17.59 7.06 4.05
CA GLY A 147 18.97 6.84 3.65
C GLY A 147 19.08 6.24 2.25
N GLU A 148 19.99 5.27 2.07
CA GLU A 148 20.28 4.67 0.76
C GLU A 148 19.06 4.02 0.11
N ASP A 149 18.16 3.42 0.91
CA ASP A 149 16.93 2.81 0.38
C ASP A 149 15.98 3.86 -0.18
N TRP A 150 15.90 5.04 0.45
CA TRP A 150 15.11 6.14 -0.08
C TRP A 150 15.74 6.76 -1.33
N GLU A 151 17.05 6.92 -1.35
CA GLU A 151 17.79 7.37 -2.54
C GLU A 151 17.58 6.42 -3.74
N GLU A 152 17.52 5.11 -3.48
CA GLU A 152 17.20 4.09 -4.48
C GLU A 152 15.80 4.29 -5.08
N GLN A 153 14.78 4.52 -4.24
CA GLN A 153 13.42 4.80 -4.71
C GLN A 153 13.38 6.02 -5.64
N GLN A 154 14.04 7.11 -5.21
CA GLN A 154 14.13 8.33 -6.01
C GLN A 154 14.83 8.09 -7.35
N ARG A 155 15.93 7.34 -7.36
CA ARG A 155 16.70 7.07 -8.56
C ARG A 155 15.89 6.24 -9.57
N ARG A 156 15.20 5.20 -9.11
CA ARG A 156 14.35 4.34 -9.96
C ARG A 156 13.23 5.13 -10.63
N ILE A 157 12.48 5.91 -9.86
CA ILE A 157 11.31 6.60 -10.40
C ILE A 157 11.72 7.79 -11.27
N ARG A 158 12.83 8.47 -10.96
CA ARG A 158 13.35 9.57 -11.79
C ARG A 158 14.00 9.10 -13.09
N SER A 159 14.39 7.83 -13.21
CA SER A 159 14.96 7.29 -14.45
C SER A 159 13.91 6.95 -15.51
N THR A 160 12.63 7.20 -15.24
CA THR A 160 11.51 6.85 -16.13
C THR A 160 10.46 7.95 -16.22
N ASN A 161 9.64 7.91 -17.26
CA ASN A 161 8.37 8.65 -17.40
C ASN A 161 7.15 7.72 -17.19
N ALA A 162 7.30 6.67 -16.38
CA ALA A 162 6.20 5.87 -15.86
C ALA A 162 5.68 6.46 -14.54
N PRO A 163 4.38 6.29 -14.23
CA PRO A 163 3.79 6.76 -12.98
C PRO A 163 4.28 5.95 -11.76
N ALA A 164 4.66 4.70 -11.98
CA ALA A 164 5.00 3.73 -10.97
C ALA A 164 5.95 2.67 -11.54
N TYR A 165 6.50 1.83 -10.68
CA TYR A 165 7.22 0.61 -11.07
C TYR A 165 6.56 -0.61 -10.43
N LEU A 166 6.92 -1.82 -10.88
CA LEU A 166 6.38 -3.08 -10.38
C LEU A 166 7.47 -3.87 -9.65
N LEU A 167 7.11 -4.62 -8.62
CA LEU A 167 7.95 -5.66 -8.04
C LEU A 167 7.45 -7.02 -8.51
N ARG A 168 8.39 -7.85 -8.97
CA ARG A 168 8.15 -9.26 -9.24
C ARG A 168 8.05 -10.06 -7.94
N GLU A 169 7.57 -11.29 -8.04
CA GLU A 169 7.56 -12.26 -6.94
C GLU A 169 8.96 -12.53 -6.38
N ASP A 170 10.01 -12.44 -7.21
CA ASP A 170 11.42 -12.56 -6.78
C ASP A 170 11.98 -11.28 -6.13
N GLY A 171 11.14 -10.25 -5.93
CA GLY A 171 11.50 -8.96 -5.37
C GLY A 171 12.24 -8.03 -6.33
N GLN A 172 12.51 -8.44 -7.56
CA GLN A 172 13.22 -7.59 -8.52
C GLN A 172 12.29 -6.51 -9.11
N PRO A 173 12.76 -5.25 -9.22
CA PRO A 173 11.97 -4.18 -9.80
C PRO A 173 11.89 -4.31 -11.32
N MET A 174 10.69 -4.17 -11.86
CA MET A 174 10.42 -3.89 -13.26
C MET A 174 10.09 -2.41 -13.39
N ILE A 175 10.94 -1.67 -14.09
CA ILE A 175 10.81 -0.22 -14.27
C ILE A 175 10.35 0.03 -15.71
N PRO A 176 9.05 0.26 -15.96
CA PRO A 176 8.57 0.68 -17.28
C PRO A 176 9.18 2.03 -17.62
N ASN A 177 9.35 2.38 -18.90
CA ASN A 177 9.86 3.68 -19.34
C ASN A 177 8.76 4.74 -19.51
N THR A 178 7.51 4.31 -19.72
CA THR A 178 6.37 5.18 -20.03
C THR A 178 5.10 4.73 -19.30
N GLN A 179 4.11 5.61 -19.17
CA GLN A 179 2.79 5.26 -18.64
C GLN A 179 2.11 4.13 -19.42
N SER A 180 2.18 4.14 -20.75
CA SER A 180 1.59 3.06 -21.56
C SER A 180 2.28 1.72 -21.33
N GLU A 181 3.61 1.71 -21.19
CA GLU A 181 4.35 0.50 -20.83
C GLU A 181 3.99 0.00 -19.44
N PHE A 182 3.81 0.90 -18.47
CA PHE A 182 3.34 0.55 -17.13
C PHE A 182 2.00 -0.19 -17.16
N TYR A 183 0.98 0.37 -17.83
CA TYR A 183 -0.34 -0.27 -17.91
C TYR A 183 -0.31 -1.57 -18.71
N ASN A 184 0.46 -1.64 -19.80
CA ASN A 184 0.67 -2.90 -20.52
C ASN A 184 1.28 -3.97 -19.62
N LEU A 185 2.22 -3.59 -18.74
CA LEU A 185 2.82 -4.52 -17.79
C LEU A 185 1.81 -4.98 -16.76
N VAL A 186 1.08 -4.07 -16.11
CA VAL A 186 -0.01 -4.38 -15.16
C VAL A 186 -1.00 -5.36 -15.78
N ASP A 187 -1.43 -5.13 -17.02
CA ASP A 187 -2.36 -6.00 -17.74
C ASP A 187 -1.77 -7.37 -18.11
N SER A 188 -0.44 -7.47 -18.26
CA SER A 188 0.28 -8.66 -18.75
C SER A 188 0.85 -9.56 -17.65
N THR A 189 1.20 -9.01 -16.49
CA THR A 189 1.63 -9.78 -15.33
C THR A 189 0.46 -10.59 -14.77
N VAL A 190 0.80 -11.76 -14.21
CA VAL A 190 -0.03 -12.89 -13.76
C VAL A 190 -1.41 -12.52 -13.17
N THR A 191 -2.36 -13.45 -13.19
CA THR A 191 -3.77 -13.38 -12.71
C THR A 191 -4.05 -12.54 -11.45
N GLU A 192 -3.06 -12.29 -10.58
CA GLU A 192 -3.12 -11.43 -9.40
C GLU A 192 -2.97 -9.91 -9.67
N PHE A 193 -2.43 -9.53 -10.83
CA PHE A 193 -2.35 -8.17 -11.38
C PHE A 193 -3.45 -7.90 -12.43
N ARG A 194 -4.12 -8.96 -12.90
CA ARG A 194 -5.21 -8.85 -13.87
C ARG A 194 -6.43 -8.24 -13.23
N THR A 195 -6.59 -6.94 -13.38
CA THR A 195 -7.92 -6.37 -13.55
C THR A 195 -7.92 -5.41 -14.72
N SER A 196 -8.03 -6.00 -15.91
CA SER A 196 -8.69 -5.34 -17.03
C SER A 196 -10.12 -4.97 -16.59
N GLY A 197 -10.27 -3.82 -15.95
CA GLY A 197 -11.51 -3.38 -15.30
C GLY A 197 -11.70 -3.96 -13.89
N ALA A 198 -11.56 -3.08 -12.89
CA ALA A 198 -11.88 -3.22 -11.46
C ALA A 198 -11.20 -4.37 -10.70
N ALA A 199 -10.41 -4.02 -9.67
CA ALA A 199 -9.93 -4.92 -8.62
C ALA A 199 -11.05 -5.87 -8.18
N ALA A 200 -10.71 -7.12 -7.82
CA ALA A 200 -11.73 -8.03 -7.30
C ALA A 200 -12.44 -7.39 -6.09
N ASP A 201 -13.77 -7.39 -6.08
CA ASP A 201 -14.57 -6.63 -5.10
C ASP A 201 -14.16 -6.89 -3.64
N TYR A 202 -13.71 -8.10 -3.33
CA TYR A 202 -13.27 -8.49 -1.98
C TYR A 202 -12.03 -7.75 -1.49
N LEU A 203 -11.19 -7.26 -2.42
CA LEU A 203 -10.04 -6.43 -2.09
C LEU A 203 -10.46 -5.06 -1.61
N GLY A 204 -11.71 -4.65 -1.84
CA GLY A 204 -12.23 -3.35 -1.43
C GLY A 204 -11.55 -2.15 -2.09
N LEU A 205 -10.68 -2.34 -3.09
CA LEU A 205 -10.10 -1.26 -3.88
C LEU A 205 -11.14 -0.79 -4.91
N LEU A 206 -11.64 0.43 -4.72
CA LEU A 206 -12.63 1.05 -5.60
C LEU A 206 -11.98 1.71 -6.82
N GLU A 207 -10.82 2.31 -6.61
CA GLU A 207 -10.10 3.04 -7.64
C GLU A 207 -8.61 3.09 -7.31
N LEU A 208 -7.77 2.93 -8.33
CA LEU A 208 -6.35 3.22 -8.28
C LEU A 208 -6.00 4.15 -9.44
N GLU A 209 -5.61 5.37 -9.12
CA GLU A 209 -5.02 6.32 -10.03
C GLU A 209 -3.50 6.32 -9.87
N ALA A 210 -2.80 5.98 -10.95
CA ALA A 210 -1.35 6.07 -11.05
C ALA A 210 -1.00 6.68 -12.41
N THR A 211 -0.83 8.01 -12.44
CA THR A 211 -0.63 8.75 -13.69
C THR A 211 0.60 9.64 -13.63
N ILE A 212 1.05 10.09 -14.80
CA ILE A 212 2.09 11.11 -14.92
C ILE A 212 1.57 12.19 -15.87
N ASP A 213 1.60 13.43 -15.40
CA ASP A 213 1.24 14.60 -16.19
C ASP A 213 2.38 14.94 -17.15
N GLY A 214 2.04 15.08 -18.43
CA GLY A 214 2.96 15.37 -19.54
C GLY A 214 3.03 16.85 -19.90
#